data_AF-A0A183DNB7-F1
#
_entry.id   AF-A0A183DNB7-F1
#
_cell.length_a   1.000
_cell.length_b   1.000
_cell.length_c   1.000
_cell.angle_alpha   90.00
_cell.angle_beta   90.00
_cell.angle_gamma   90.00
#
_symmetry.space_group_name_H-M   'P 1'
#
loop_
_entity.id
_entity.type
_entity.pdbx_description
1 polymer ?
#
loop_
_entity_poly.entity_id
_entity_poly.type
_entity_poly.pdbx_seq_one_letter_code
_entity_poly.pdbx_strand_id
1 'polypeptide(L)' 'MLRCGQMLLARALIVRHLGSDWLWNREAKEDDYKRILRMFQDKKSSLFSIHQIGELLFGKWEDFLEKMLKIL' A
#
# COMPACT_ATOMS: atom_id res chain seq x y z
N MET A 1 13.98 7.37 -3.44
CA MET A 1 12.62 7.71 -3.94
C MET A 1 11.55 6.64 -3.65
N LEU A 2 11.86 5.46 -3.10
CA LEU A 2 10.86 4.39 -2.91
C LEU A 2 9.70 4.77 -1.97
N ARG A 3 9.99 5.56 -0.92
CA ARG A 3 8.98 6.06 0.02
C ARG A 3 7.96 6.99 -0.64
N CYS A 4 8.37 7.82 -1.60
CA CYS A 4 7.46 8.71 -2.32
C CYS A 4 6.46 7.90 -3.17
N GLY A 5 6.92 6.83 -3.81
CA GLY A 5 6.05 5.90 -4.55
C GLY A 5 5.05 5.19 -3.64
N GLN A 6 5.50 4.72 -2.46
CA GLN A 6 4.62 4.15 -1.44
C GLN A 6 3.54 5.14 -1.00
N MET A 7 3.90 6.40 -0.76
CA MET A 7 2.94 7.45 -0.36
C MET A 7 1.89 7.70 -1.43
N LEU A 8 2.30 7.80 -2.70
CA LEU A 8 1.37 8.01 -3.82
C LEU A 8 0.39 6.84 -3.97
N LEU A 9 0.90 5.60 -3.93
CA LEU A 9 0.07 4.39 -4.02
C LEU A 9 -0.87 4.26 -2.79
N ALA A 10 -0.37 4.55 -1.59
CA ALA A 10 -1.19 4.56 -0.38
C ALA A 10 -2.33 5.59 -0.49
N ARG A 11 -2.07 6.78 -1.04
CA ARG A 11 -3.11 7.79 -1.28
C ARG A 11 -4.14 7.29 -2.29
N ALA A 12 -3.72 6.65 -3.38
CA ALA A 12 -4.66 6.08 -4.36
C ALA A 12 -5.58 5.03 -3.72
N LEU A 13 -5.02 4.15 -2.87
CA LEU A 13 -5.81 3.15 -2.13
C LEU A 13 -6.77 3.78 -1.11
N ILE A 14 -6.35 4.83 -0.41
CA ILE A 14 -7.25 5.58 0.48
C ILE A 14 -8.41 6.18 -0.32
N VAL A 15 -8.14 6.87 -1.43
CA VAL A 15 -9.20 7.47 -2.26
C VAL A 15 -10.15 6.41 -2.83
N ARG A 16 -9.60 5.26 -3.25
CA ARG A 16 -10.35 4.14 -3.83
C ARG A 16 -11.26 3.42 -2.83
N HIS A 17 -10.78 3.18 -1.61
CA HIS A 17 -11.45 2.33 -0.62
C HIS A 17 -12.16 3.12 0.48
N LEU A 18 -11.70 4.33 0.80
CA LEU A 18 -12.24 5.17 1.88
C LEU A 18 -12.87 6.48 1.36
N GLY A 19 -12.60 6.85 0.10
CA GLY A 19 -13.09 8.07 -0.52
C GLY A 19 -12.08 9.23 -0.48
N SER A 20 -12.29 10.23 -1.35
CA SER A 20 -11.40 11.40 -1.45
C SER A 20 -11.39 12.27 -0.20
N ASP A 21 -12.53 12.35 0.46
CA ASP A 21 -12.80 13.26 1.59
C ASP A 21 -12.45 12.61 2.93
N TRP A 22 -11.97 11.37 2.90
CA TRP A 22 -11.58 10.65 4.09
C TRP A 22 -10.41 11.32 4.79
N LEU A 23 -10.57 11.49 6.11
CA LEU A 23 -9.57 12.06 7.00
C LEU A 23 -9.26 11.08 8.12
N TRP A 24 -7.98 10.92 8.42
CA TRP A 24 -7.55 10.06 9.51
C TRP A 24 -7.96 10.66 10.86
N ASN A 25 -8.55 9.84 11.72
CA ASN A 25 -8.87 10.18 13.10
C ASN A 25 -8.24 9.14 14.04
N ARG A 26 -7.62 9.59 15.14
CA ARG A 26 -7.02 8.71 16.18
C ARG A 26 -8.02 7.71 16.77
N GLU A 27 -9.29 8.09 16.83
CA GLU A 27 -10.36 7.28 17.40
C GLU A 27 -11.05 6.41 16.36
N ALA A 28 -10.83 6.67 15.06
CA ALA A 28 -11.40 5.87 13.99
C ALA A 28 -10.75 4.48 13.99
N LYS A 29 -11.56 3.47 14.34
CA LYS A 29 -11.15 2.06 14.33
C LYS A 29 -11.27 1.41 12.95
N GLU A 30 -11.46 2.19 11.90
CA GLU A 30 -11.74 1.70 10.54
C GLU A 30 -10.77 0.60 10.11
N ASP A 31 -11.33 -0.58 9.86
CA ASP A 31 -10.57 -1.78 9.54
C ASP A 31 -9.93 -1.69 8.15
N ASP A 32 -10.55 -0.96 7.23
CA ASP A 32 -10.00 -0.72 5.89
C ASP A 32 -8.76 0.16 5.89
N TYR A 33 -8.75 1.25 6.67
CA TYR A 33 -7.55 2.06 6.85
C TYR A 33 -6.40 1.22 7.44
N LYS A 34 -6.67 0.44 8.48
CA LYS A 34 -5.67 -0.45 9.08
C LYS A 34 -5.18 -1.52 8.10
N ARG A 35 -6.07 -2.04 7.25
CA ARG A 35 -5.72 -3.00 6.20
C ARG A 35 -4.76 -2.38 5.20
N ILE A 36 -5.06 -1.19 4.67
CA ILE A 36 -4.17 -0.43 3.78
C ILE A 36 -2.83 -0.19 4.48
N LEU A 37 -2.84 0.31 5.71
CA LEU A 37 -1.62 0.61 6.46
C LEU A 37 -0.72 -0.62 6.65
N ARG A 38 -1.29 -1.79 6.94
CA ARG A 38 -0.55 -3.06 7.08
C ARG A 38 0.22 -3.45 5.82
N MET A 39 -0.27 -3.06 4.64
CA MET A 39 0.34 -3.40 3.35
C MET A 39 1.63 -2.62 3.08
N PHE A 40 1.82 -1.45 3.69
CA PHE A 40 3.00 -0.60 3.54
C PHE A 40 3.99 -0.71 4.71
N GLN A 41 3.72 -1.55 5.72
CA GLN A 41 4.66 -1.77 6.81
C GLN A 41 6.01 -2.29 6.28
N ASP A 42 7.10 -1.96 6.96
CA ASP A 42 8.44 -2.43 6.62
C ASP A 42 8.69 -3.86 7.10
N LYS A 43 7.77 -4.76 6.77
CA LYS A 43 7.88 -6.19 7.00
C LYS A 43 7.99 -6.90 5.66
N LYS A 44 8.81 -7.93 5.56
CA LYS A 44 8.93 -8.73 4.34
C LYS A 44 7.60 -9.35 3.88
N SER A 45 6.68 -9.59 4.83
CA SER A 45 5.32 -10.10 4.58
C SER A 45 4.36 -9.06 4.01
N SER A 46 4.71 -7.77 4.04
CA SER A 46 3.84 -6.68 3.59
C SER A 46 4.06 -6.42 2.11
N LEU A 47 2.94 -6.38 1.37
CA LEU A 47 2.86 -6.34 -0.10
C LEU A 47 3.64 -5.18 -0.72
N PHE A 48 3.56 -3.99 -0.12
CA PHE A 48 4.20 -2.78 -0.60
C PHE A 48 5.32 -2.33 0.34
N SER A 49 5.93 -3.25 1.09
CA SER A 49 7.08 -2.94 1.93
C SER A 49 8.29 -2.51 1.09
N ILE A 50 9.22 -1.79 1.71
CA ILE A 50 10.47 -1.40 1.03
C ILE A 50 11.29 -2.61 0.57
N HIS A 51 11.18 -3.74 1.27
CA HIS A 51 11.81 -5.01 0.89
C HIS A 51 11.26 -5.54 -0.43
N GLN A 52 9.93 -5.57 -0.58
CA GLN A 52 9.28 -6.05 -1.80
C GLN A 52 9.54 -5.12 -3.00
N ILE A 53 9.48 -3.80 -2.78
CA ILE A 53 9.80 -2.81 -3.81
C ILE A 53 11.29 -2.90 -4.21
N GLY A 54 12.17 -3.25 -3.27
CA GLY A 54 13.56 -3.59 -3.56
C GLY A 54 13.68 -4.80 -4.48
N GLU A 55 13.00 -5.91 -4.17
CA GLU A 55 12.98 -7.13 -5.00
C GLU A 55 12.41 -6.91 -6.41
N LEU A 56 11.44 -6.01 -6.54
CA LEU A 56 10.87 -5.57 -7.81
C LEU A 56 11.91 -5.00 -8.77
N LEU A 57 12.82 -4.16 -8.25
CA LEU A 57 13.90 -3.59 -9.05
C LEU A 57 14.89 -4.65 -9.57
N PHE A 58 14.87 -5.86 -9.01
CA PHE A 58 15.63 -7.02 -9.48
C PHE A 58 14.86 -7.91 -10.48
N GLY A 59 13.73 -7.43 -11.03
CA GLY A 59 13.05 -8.07 -12.17
C GLY A 59 11.79 -8.87 -11.82
N LYS A 60 11.29 -8.82 -10.58
CA LYS A 60 10.05 -9.52 -10.17
C LYS A 60 8.77 -8.70 -10.43
N TRP A 61 8.60 -8.19 -11.65
CA TRP A 61 7.49 -7.27 -11.99
C TRP A 61 6.12 -7.96 -12.15
N GLU A 62 6.08 -9.19 -12.65
CA GLU A 62 4.81 -9.92 -12.88
C GLU A 62 4.06 -10.23 -11.57
N ASP A 63 4.78 -10.71 -10.55
CA ASP A 63 4.21 -11.00 -9.22
C ASP A 63 3.67 -9.73 -8.54
N PHE A 64 4.31 -8.58 -8.79
CA PHE A 64 3.82 -7.30 -8.30
C PHE A 64 2.56 -6.83 -9.01
N LEU A 65 2.50 -6.96 -10.35
CA LEU A 65 1.32 -6.56 -11.12
C LEU A 65 0.12 -7.41 -10.71
N GLU A 66 0.28 -8.72 -10.54
CA GLU A 66 -0.78 -9.58 -10.02
C GLU A 66 -1.25 -9.15 -8.63
N LYS A 67 -0.31 -8.86 -7.72
CA LYS A 67 -0.64 -8.38 -6.38
C LYS A 67 -1.39 -7.06 -6.43
N MET A 68 -0.93 -6.11 -7.25
CA MET A 68 -1.56 -4.81 -7.42
C MET A 68 -2.98 -4.92 -7.98
N LEU A 69 -3.19 -5.76 -8.99
CA LEU A 69 -4.52 -6.02 -9.57
C LEU A 69 -5.51 -6.62 -8.58
N LYS A 70 -5.04 -7.43 -7.61
CA LYS A 70 -5.91 -8.01 -6.57
C LYS A 70 -6.38 -7.00 -5.51
N ILE A 71 -5.84 -5.78 -5.51
CA ILE A 71 -6.06 -4.77 -4.45
C ILE A 71 -6.83 -3.54 -5.00
N LEU A 72 -6.74 -3.28 -6.30
CA LEU A 72 -7.48 -2.22 -7.01
C LEU A 72 -8.95 -2.62 -7.27
#